data_AF-A0A4V2M054-F1
#
_entry.id   AF-A0A4V2M054-F1
#
_cell.length_a   1.000
_cell.length_b   1.000
_cell.length_c   1.000
_cell.angle_alpha   90.00
_cell.angle_beta   90.00
_cell.angle_gamma   90.00
#
_symmetry.space_group_name_H-M   'P 1'
#
loop_
_entity.id
_entity.type
_entity.pdbx_description
1 polymer ?
#
loop_
_entity_poly.entity_id
_entity_poly.type
_entity_poly.pdbx_seq_one_letter_code
_entity_poly.pdbx_strand_id
1 'polypeptide(L)'
;MTTSVGPEILPGTREYQWVAAIVDAVERRTGRPSSWNRQLFEELGDTTGTAQIDGPMTIRRDVIDAVMHAYDATGPLSLKETGAARVGAMHVVHETDHHQNSVGDETAPDAVAYTSPEGVALTEGLADINRDRVVNQVIEDIGMDKAVPRINNLTARTFYAGYQTGVQGVLDGLQQISGRSPEEVLAAVDRAPFAQRYNAMADVVIDSRLDGLMPPEHRSQIRLRLTRPLREELAKLADYDPKTDLPNELSDQAGGLAGTAVQRLESELADIERHYQRHGDNPPRMPMSPEQRGLVERIETHYGRPSTLETDHLRQFLTAHSTASVRPTPAAAAPTTGPATVAADAGRGAAAAAGGGAAAGGGAAAGGGAAAGGGAAAGAGAAAGGAAASGAAAGVAWGGWRADRSRPGGSRPFGKE
;
A
#
# COMPACT_ATOMS: atom_id res chain seq x y z
N MET A 1 6.91 -22.19 0.19
CA MET A 1 5.89 -23.23 0.49
C MET A 1 4.99 -23.33 -0.72
N THR A 2 4.71 -24.54 -1.22
CA THR A 2 3.70 -24.72 -2.28
C THR A 2 2.34 -24.84 -1.61
N THR A 3 1.48 -23.86 -1.80
CA THR A 3 0.09 -23.93 -1.32
C THR A 3 -0.61 -25.09 -2.02
N SER A 4 -1.46 -25.81 -1.28
CA SER A 4 -2.27 -26.88 -1.89
C SER A 4 -3.32 -26.25 -2.80
N VAL A 5 -3.13 -26.39 -4.11
CA VAL A 5 -4.07 -25.87 -5.10
C VAL A 5 -5.14 -26.91 -5.43
N GLY A 6 -6.38 -26.45 -5.59
CA GLY A 6 -7.51 -27.25 -6.05
C GLY A 6 -7.64 -27.24 -7.57
N PRO A 7 -8.83 -27.61 -8.09
CA PRO A 7 -9.13 -27.52 -9.50
C PRO A 7 -8.89 -26.11 -10.07
N GLU A 8 -8.46 -26.05 -11.34
CA GLU A 8 -8.34 -24.79 -12.07
C GLU A 8 -9.73 -24.24 -12.41
N ILE A 9 -9.90 -22.93 -12.22
CA ILE A 9 -11.06 -22.17 -12.65
C ILE A 9 -10.74 -21.59 -14.02
N LEU A 10 -11.28 -22.21 -15.07
CA LEU A 10 -10.87 -21.96 -16.45
C LEU A 10 -11.30 -20.58 -17.00
N PRO A 11 -10.55 -19.98 -17.94
CA PRO A 11 -10.86 -18.69 -18.55
C PRO A 11 -12.26 -18.52 -19.16
N GLY A 12 -12.94 -19.62 -19.51
CA GLY A 12 -14.30 -19.61 -20.07
C GLY A 12 -15.42 -19.51 -19.04
N THR A 13 -15.12 -19.49 -17.74
CA THR A 13 -16.14 -19.44 -16.67
C THR A 13 -16.41 -18.01 -16.22
N ARG A 14 -17.61 -17.78 -15.66
CA ARG A 14 -17.98 -16.46 -15.12
C ARG A 14 -17.12 -16.08 -13.90
N GLU A 15 -16.71 -17.08 -13.12
CA GLU A 15 -15.88 -16.93 -11.93
C GLU A 15 -14.51 -16.37 -12.30
N TYR A 16 -13.89 -16.93 -13.35
CA TYR A 16 -12.64 -16.42 -13.88
C TYR A 16 -12.80 -14.99 -14.41
N GLN A 17 -13.84 -14.73 -15.20
CA GLN A 17 -14.04 -13.41 -15.81
C GLN A 17 -14.26 -12.32 -14.76
N TRP A 18 -14.90 -12.65 -13.63
CA TRP A 18 -15.03 -11.73 -12.50
C TRP A 18 -13.68 -11.40 -11.85
N VAL A 19 -12.85 -12.42 -11.57
CA VAL A 19 -11.48 -12.19 -11.04
C VAL A 19 -10.66 -11.35 -12.01
N ALA A 20 -10.69 -11.70 -13.30
CA ALA A 20 -9.95 -10.97 -14.33
C ALA A 20 -10.39 -9.51 -14.44
N ALA A 21 -11.70 -9.23 -14.36
CA ALA A 21 -12.21 -7.87 -14.38
C ALA A 21 -11.74 -7.04 -13.17
N ILE A 22 -11.62 -7.66 -11.99
CA ILE A 22 -11.03 -7.00 -10.81
C ILE A 22 -9.57 -6.69 -11.05
N VAL A 23 -8.77 -7.67 -11.51
CA VAL A 23 -7.35 -7.48 -11.77
C VAL A 23 -7.14 -6.33 -12.76
N ASP A 24 -7.84 -6.34 -13.89
CA ASP A 24 -7.79 -5.29 -14.90
C ASP A 24 -8.18 -3.91 -14.32
N ALA A 25 -9.19 -3.86 -13.45
CA ALA A 25 -9.61 -2.63 -12.80
C ALA A 25 -8.55 -2.10 -11.83
N VAL A 26 -7.93 -2.98 -11.03
CA VAL A 26 -6.84 -2.61 -10.11
C VAL A 26 -5.64 -2.07 -10.92
N GLU A 27 -5.22 -2.76 -11.99
CA GLU A 27 -4.13 -2.29 -12.87
C GLU A 27 -4.39 -0.88 -13.43
N ARG A 28 -5.63 -0.61 -13.90
CA ARG A 28 -5.99 0.73 -14.39
C ARG A 28 -5.95 1.80 -13.29
N ARG A 29 -6.38 1.45 -12.07
CA ARG A 29 -6.45 2.39 -10.94
C ARG A 29 -5.09 2.69 -10.33
N THR A 30 -4.20 1.70 -10.27
CA THR A 30 -2.85 1.88 -9.71
C THR A 30 -1.82 2.27 -10.78
N GLY A 31 -2.13 2.03 -12.06
CA GLY A 31 -1.19 2.22 -13.16
C GLY A 31 -0.04 1.20 -13.17
N ARG A 32 -0.19 0.09 -12.44
CA ARG A 32 0.83 -0.95 -12.27
C ARG A 32 0.33 -2.26 -12.88
N PRO A 33 1.10 -2.92 -13.76
CA PRO A 33 0.72 -4.23 -14.25
C PRO A 33 0.85 -5.28 -13.14
N SER A 34 -0.03 -6.28 -13.18
CA SER A 34 0.01 -7.48 -12.35
C SER A 34 0.92 -8.53 -12.99
N SER A 35 1.66 -9.25 -12.15
CA SER A 35 2.39 -10.46 -12.54
C SER A 35 1.51 -11.71 -12.63
N TRP A 36 0.20 -11.58 -12.37
CA TRP A 36 -0.73 -12.71 -12.46
C TRP A 36 -0.69 -13.34 -13.86
N ASN A 37 -0.32 -14.62 -13.91
CA ASN A 37 -0.07 -15.33 -15.17
C ASN A 37 -1.35 -15.89 -15.81
N ARG A 38 -2.53 -15.41 -15.36
CA ARG A 38 -3.87 -15.82 -15.80
C ARG A 38 -4.25 -17.25 -15.45
N GLN A 39 -3.56 -17.88 -14.50
CA GLN A 39 -3.99 -19.14 -13.92
C GLN A 39 -4.71 -18.86 -12.60
N LEU A 40 -5.94 -19.36 -12.49
CA LEU A 40 -6.78 -19.24 -11.30
C LEU A 40 -7.12 -20.63 -10.80
N PHE A 41 -6.88 -20.89 -9.52
CA PHE A 41 -7.19 -22.18 -8.90
C PHE A 41 -8.07 -22.00 -7.67
N GLU A 42 -8.77 -23.07 -7.29
CA GLU A 42 -9.41 -23.12 -5.98
C GLU A 42 -8.35 -23.19 -4.86
N GLU A 43 -8.48 -22.37 -3.82
CA GLU A 43 -7.66 -22.45 -2.61
C GLU A 43 -8.18 -23.61 -1.73
N LEU A 44 -7.34 -24.62 -1.46
CA LEU A 44 -7.65 -25.73 -0.56
C LEU A 44 -7.07 -25.55 0.84
N GLY A 45 -6.20 -24.56 1.01
CA GLY A 45 -5.60 -24.23 2.28
C GLY A 45 -6.56 -23.49 3.19
N ASP A 46 -5.94 -22.99 4.23
CA ASP A 46 -6.58 -22.33 5.33
C ASP A 46 -6.76 -20.81 5.10
N THR A 47 -6.23 -20.27 4.00
CA THR A 47 -6.32 -18.86 3.59
C THR A 47 -7.52 -18.64 2.68
N THR A 48 -7.94 -17.38 2.46
CA THR A 48 -9.04 -17.05 1.53
C THR A 48 -8.61 -17.15 0.08
N GLY A 49 -7.33 -16.93 -0.16
CA GLY A 49 -6.68 -16.92 -1.45
C GLY A 49 -5.20 -16.64 -1.26
N THR A 50 -4.44 -16.79 -2.33
CA THR A 50 -3.00 -16.57 -2.33
C THR A 50 -2.54 -16.14 -3.73
N ALA A 51 -1.81 -15.04 -3.80
CA ALA A 51 -0.98 -14.70 -4.95
C ALA A 51 0.33 -15.49 -4.89
N GLN A 52 0.51 -16.44 -5.81
CA GLN A 52 1.74 -17.23 -5.86
C GLN A 52 2.84 -16.44 -6.57
N ILE A 53 4.07 -16.57 -6.06
CA ILE A 53 5.24 -15.84 -6.54
C ILE A 53 5.58 -16.13 -8.01
N ASP A 54 5.19 -17.30 -8.52
CA ASP A 54 5.37 -17.75 -9.91
C ASP A 54 4.21 -17.37 -10.83
N GLY A 55 3.22 -16.64 -10.33
CA GLY A 55 2.18 -16.00 -11.12
C GLY A 55 0.74 -16.49 -10.93
N PRO A 56 0.43 -17.73 -10.51
CA PRO A 56 -0.96 -18.12 -10.27
C PRO A 56 -1.61 -17.40 -9.10
N MET A 57 -2.94 -17.26 -9.16
CA MET A 57 -3.77 -16.84 -8.03
C MET A 57 -4.65 -18.00 -7.58
N THR A 58 -4.83 -18.18 -6.29
CA THR A 58 -5.82 -19.09 -5.71
C THR A 58 -6.90 -18.30 -4.99
N ILE A 59 -8.16 -18.76 -5.03
CA ILE A 59 -9.26 -18.19 -4.26
C ILE A 59 -10.15 -19.33 -3.74
N ARG A 60 -10.59 -19.25 -2.49
CA ARG A 60 -11.46 -20.25 -1.88
C ARG A 60 -12.80 -20.33 -2.58
N ARG A 61 -13.30 -21.56 -2.74
CA ARG A 61 -14.54 -21.83 -3.47
C ARG A 61 -15.75 -21.13 -2.87
N ASP A 62 -15.88 -21.12 -1.54
CA ASP A 62 -17.01 -20.50 -0.84
C ASP A 62 -17.04 -18.98 -0.98
N VAL A 63 -15.89 -18.33 -1.17
CA VAL A 63 -15.83 -16.90 -1.47
C VAL A 63 -16.34 -16.59 -2.87
N ILE A 64 -15.91 -17.37 -3.86
CA ILE A 64 -16.41 -17.25 -5.24
C ILE A 64 -17.91 -17.53 -5.28
N ASP A 65 -18.38 -18.60 -4.65
CA ASP A 65 -19.80 -18.97 -4.64
C ASP A 65 -20.65 -17.87 -3.98
N ALA A 66 -20.17 -17.22 -2.92
CA ALA A 66 -20.86 -16.09 -2.29
C ALA A 66 -21.01 -14.88 -3.23
N VAL A 67 -19.97 -14.58 -4.03
CA VAL A 67 -20.03 -13.51 -5.03
C VAL A 67 -21.00 -13.88 -6.17
N MET A 68 -20.90 -15.10 -6.69
CA MET A 68 -21.78 -15.56 -7.77
C MET A 68 -23.26 -15.57 -7.33
N HIS A 69 -23.54 -16.01 -6.10
CA HIS A 69 -24.87 -15.91 -5.51
C HIS A 69 -25.38 -14.46 -5.46
N ALA A 70 -24.52 -13.50 -5.13
CA ALA A 70 -24.90 -12.09 -5.11
C ALA A 70 -25.24 -11.54 -6.51
N TYR A 71 -24.57 -11.99 -7.57
CA TYR A 71 -24.93 -11.64 -8.96
C TYR A 71 -26.20 -12.34 -9.45
N ASP A 72 -26.45 -13.57 -9.01
CA ASP A 72 -27.60 -14.38 -9.46
C ASP A 72 -28.90 -14.07 -8.69
N ALA A 73 -28.81 -13.32 -7.58
CA ALA A 73 -29.95 -13.03 -6.74
C ALA A 73 -31.03 -12.23 -7.48
N THR A 74 -32.24 -12.79 -7.56
CA THR A 74 -33.41 -12.14 -8.17
C THR A 74 -34.19 -11.27 -7.19
N GLY A 75 -33.87 -11.36 -5.90
CA GLY A 75 -34.47 -10.60 -4.81
C GLY A 75 -33.42 -9.83 -4.00
N PRO A 76 -33.85 -9.05 -2.99
CA PRO A 76 -32.93 -8.32 -2.14
C PRO A 76 -31.97 -9.26 -1.40
N LEU A 77 -30.68 -8.95 -1.45
CA LEU A 77 -29.67 -9.61 -0.63
C LEU A 77 -29.76 -9.17 0.82
N SER A 78 -29.51 -10.09 1.74
CA SER A 78 -29.28 -9.75 3.14
C SER A 78 -27.98 -8.96 3.30
N LEU A 79 -27.84 -8.30 4.46
CA LEU A 79 -26.61 -7.61 4.84
C LEU A 79 -25.40 -8.57 4.85
N LYS A 80 -25.63 -9.82 5.27
CA LYS A 80 -24.59 -10.85 5.32
C LYS A 80 -24.12 -11.26 3.92
N GLU A 81 -25.05 -11.49 2.99
CA GLU A 81 -24.70 -11.87 1.61
C GLU A 81 -24.01 -10.72 0.88
N THR A 82 -24.50 -9.49 1.06
CA THR A 82 -23.86 -8.28 0.52
C THR A 82 -22.44 -8.11 1.07
N GLY A 83 -22.26 -8.35 2.38
CA GLY A 83 -20.96 -8.31 3.03
C GLY A 83 -20.00 -9.39 2.53
N ALA A 84 -20.48 -10.61 2.33
CA ALA A 84 -19.68 -11.71 1.79
C ALA A 84 -19.20 -11.41 0.36
N ALA A 85 -20.09 -10.86 -0.49
CA ALA A 85 -19.72 -10.42 -1.83
C ALA A 85 -18.65 -9.31 -1.81
N ARG A 86 -18.78 -8.34 -0.89
CA ARG A 86 -17.76 -7.30 -0.69
C ARG A 86 -16.41 -7.88 -0.28
N VAL A 87 -16.42 -8.80 0.69
CA VAL A 87 -15.19 -9.47 1.14
C VAL A 87 -14.51 -10.22 0.00
N GLY A 88 -15.28 -10.88 -0.89
CA GLY A 88 -14.73 -11.51 -2.08
C GLY A 88 -14.00 -10.52 -3.00
N ALA A 89 -14.60 -9.36 -3.29
CA ALA A 89 -13.96 -8.33 -4.09
C ALA A 89 -12.70 -7.75 -3.40
N MET A 90 -12.79 -7.47 -2.10
CA MET A 90 -11.68 -7.03 -1.26
C MET A 90 -10.50 -8.00 -1.32
N HIS A 91 -10.77 -9.31 -1.29
CA HIS A 91 -9.74 -10.34 -1.31
C HIS A 91 -9.02 -10.38 -2.65
N VAL A 92 -9.74 -10.37 -3.78
CA VAL A 92 -9.10 -10.36 -5.11
C VAL A 92 -8.27 -9.08 -5.32
N VAL A 93 -8.75 -7.93 -4.83
CA VAL A 93 -7.96 -6.68 -4.87
C VAL A 93 -6.67 -6.81 -4.07
N HIS A 94 -6.73 -7.41 -2.86
CA HIS A 94 -5.56 -7.67 -2.03
C HIS A 94 -4.55 -8.60 -2.73
N GLU A 95 -4.99 -9.75 -3.27
CA GLU A 95 -4.08 -10.66 -3.98
C GLU A 95 -3.51 -10.04 -5.27
N THR A 96 -4.27 -9.16 -5.92
CA THR A 96 -3.76 -8.41 -7.07
C THR A 96 -2.64 -7.47 -6.65
N ASP A 97 -2.71 -6.84 -5.49
CA ASP A 97 -1.64 -5.99 -4.96
C ASP A 97 -0.34 -6.78 -4.80
N HIS A 98 -0.39 -7.98 -4.22
CA HIS A 98 0.77 -8.87 -4.13
C HIS A 98 1.41 -9.12 -5.50
N HIS A 99 0.59 -9.38 -6.54
CA HIS A 99 1.09 -9.55 -7.90
C HIS A 99 1.62 -8.27 -8.57
N GLN A 100 1.25 -7.07 -8.12
CA GLN A 100 1.79 -5.81 -8.67
C GLN A 100 3.18 -5.47 -8.15
N ASN A 101 3.68 -6.21 -7.16
CA ASN A 101 4.92 -5.93 -6.45
C ASN A 101 6.03 -6.92 -6.83
N SER A 102 7.23 -6.40 -7.13
CA SER A 102 8.40 -7.26 -7.39
C SER A 102 8.99 -7.74 -6.06
N VAL A 103 9.35 -9.02 -5.98
CA VAL A 103 10.06 -9.61 -4.82
C VAL A 103 11.38 -8.90 -4.55
N GLY A 104 12.11 -8.57 -5.62
CA GLY A 104 13.46 -8.01 -5.54
C GLY A 104 14.52 -9.09 -5.34
N ASP A 105 15.72 -8.66 -4.95
CA ASP A 105 16.81 -9.58 -4.63
C ASP A 105 16.76 -9.97 -3.14
N GLU A 106 16.23 -11.16 -2.85
CA GLU A 106 16.23 -11.73 -1.49
C GLU A 106 17.62 -12.17 -1.02
N THR A 107 18.60 -12.25 -1.90
CA THR A 107 19.99 -12.61 -1.55
C THR A 107 20.82 -11.39 -1.13
N ALA A 108 20.27 -10.18 -1.31
CA ALA A 108 20.93 -8.97 -0.87
C ALA A 108 21.17 -9.01 0.66
N PRO A 109 22.33 -8.54 1.13
CA PRO A 109 22.76 -8.73 2.52
C PRO A 109 21.86 -8.04 3.56
N ASP A 110 21.10 -7.03 3.15
CA ASP A 110 20.12 -6.30 3.96
C ASP A 110 18.66 -6.61 3.61
N ALA A 111 18.42 -7.58 2.72
CA ALA A 111 17.08 -8.00 2.35
C ALA A 111 16.29 -8.51 3.56
N VAL A 112 14.99 -8.25 3.53
CA VAL A 112 14.01 -8.89 4.39
C VAL A 112 13.36 -10.02 3.61
N ALA A 113 13.54 -11.26 4.10
CA ALA A 113 12.93 -12.42 3.46
C ALA A 113 11.41 -12.30 3.48
N TYR A 114 10.74 -12.63 2.38
CA TYR A 114 9.29 -12.56 2.26
C TYR A 114 8.55 -13.28 3.40
N THR A 115 9.06 -14.44 3.80
CA THR A 115 8.46 -15.29 4.85
C THR A 115 8.90 -14.94 6.27
N SER A 116 9.68 -13.89 6.47
CA SER A 116 10.05 -13.45 7.82
C SER A 116 8.85 -12.77 8.51
N PRO A 117 8.75 -12.83 9.85
CA PRO A 117 7.71 -12.14 10.60
C PRO A 117 7.51 -10.66 10.18
N GLU A 118 8.60 -9.90 10.08
CA GLU A 118 8.55 -8.49 9.70
C GLU A 118 8.23 -8.29 8.21
N GLY A 119 8.58 -9.25 7.35
CA GLY A 119 8.28 -9.25 5.92
C GLY A 119 6.79 -9.48 5.66
N VAL A 120 6.20 -10.48 6.31
CA VAL A 120 4.76 -10.77 6.25
C VAL A 120 3.97 -9.58 6.77
N ALA A 121 4.29 -9.07 7.96
CA ALA A 121 3.55 -7.96 8.56
C ALA A 121 3.52 -6.73 7.65
N LEU A 122 4.65 -6.37 7.04
CA LEU A 122 4.74 -5.23 6.13
C LEU A 122 4.00 -5.49 4.81
N THR A 123 4.13 -6.69 4.26
CA THR A 123 3.55 -7.06 2.96
C THR A 123 2.02 -7.10 3.04
N GLU A 124 1.47 -7.83 4.01
CA GLU A 124 0.03 -7.92 4.24
C GLU A 124 -0.57 -6.57 4.63
N GLY A 125 0.12 -5.80 5.48
CA GLY A 125 -0.33 -4.48 5.88
C GLY A 125 -0.42 -3.49 4.71
N LEU A 126 0.56 -3.48 3.80
CA LEU A 126 0.53 -2.64 2.61
C LEU A 126 -0.56 -3.07 1.61
N ALA A 127 -0.70 -4.37 1.36
CA ALA A 127 -1.75 -4.88 0.47
C ALA A 127 -3.15 -4.45 0.94
N ASP A 128 -3.38 -4.44 2.25
CA ASP A 128 -4.63 -3.98 2.85
C ASP A 128 -4.84 -2.47 2.79
N ILE A 129 -3.79 -1.68 3.03
CA ILE A 129 -3.84 -0.22 2.85
C ILE A 129 -4.19 0.11 1.39
N ASN A 130 -3.54 -0.54 0.43
CA ASN A 130 -3.79 -0.33 -0.99
C ASN A 130 -5.19 -0.77 -1.40
N ARG A 131 -5.65 -1.94 -0.92
CA ARG A 131 -7.01 -2.43 -1.11
C ARG A 131 -8.04 -1.40 -0.67
N ASP A 132 -7.93 -0.87 0.55
CA ASP A 132 -8.92 0.07 1.09
C ASP A 132 -8.97 1.38 0.31
N ARG A 133 -7.86 1.78 -0.32
CA ARG A 133 -7.80 2.97 -1.19
C ARG A 133 -8.57 2.81 -2.50
N VAL A 134 -8.65 1.60 -3.06
CA VAL A 134 -9.14 1.38 -4.43
C VAL A 134 -10.38 0.50 -4.55
N VAL A 135 -10.74 -0.28 -3.51
CA VAL A 135 -11.77 -1.33 -3.64
C VAL A 135 -13.13 -0.78 -4.06
N ASN A 136 -13.55 0.36 -3.54
CA ASN A 136 -14.86 0.94 -3.90
C ASN A 136 -14.91 1.33 -5.38
N GLN A 137 -13.83 1.94 -5.88
CA GLN A 137 -13.70 2.33 -7.28
C GLN A 137 -13.58 1.11 -8.20
N VAL A 138 -12.91 0.06 -7.75
CA VAL A 138 -12.83 -1.22 -8.48
C VAL A 138 -14.20 -1.88 -8.58
N ILE A 139 -14.96 -1.94 -7.48
CA ILE A 139 -16.34 -2.45 -7.44
C ILE A 139 -17.24 -1.68 -8.43
N GLU A 140 -17.09 -0.36 -8.50
CA GLU A 140 -17.81 0.50 -9.46
C GLU A 140 -17.38 0.23 -10.91
N ASP A 141 -16.07 0.06 -11.17
CA ASP A 141 -15.52 -0.17 -12.50
C ASP A 141 -16.00 -1.49 -13.12
N ILE A 142 -16.16 -2.53 -12.30
CA ILE A 142 -16.69 -3.83 -12.75
C ILE A 142 -18.22 -3.89 -12.72
N GLY A 143 -18.89 -2.81 -12.32
CA GLY A 143 -20.35 -2.71 -12.22
C GLY A 143 -20.98 -3.58 -11.14
N MET A 144 -20.20 -4.04 -10.15
CA MET A 144 -20.70 -4.84 -9.05
C MET A 144 -21.59 -4.04 -8.12
N ASP A 145 -21.37 -2.72 -7.98
CA ASP A 145 -22.24 -1.81 -7.23
C ASP A 145 -23.68 -1.76 -7.75
N LYS A 146 -23.86 -1.96 -9.06
CA LYS A 146 -25.18 -2.00 -9.72
C LYS A 146 -25.85 -3.36 -9.55
N ALA A 147 -25.08 -4.44 -9.63
CA ALA A 147 -25.57 -5.80 -9.45
C ALA A 147 -25.87 -6.13 -7.98
N VAL A 148 -25.08 -5.56 -7.07
CA VAL A 148 -25.17 -5.75 -5.63
C VAL A 148 -25.38 -4.38 -4.97
N PRO A 149 -26.62 -3.85 -4.96
CA PRO A 149 -26.90 -2.52 -4.43
C PRO A 149 -26.40 -2.35 -2.99
N ARG A 150 -25.82 -1.18 -2.69
CA ARG A 150 -25.29 -0.79 -1.36
C ARG A 150 -24.05 -1.55 -0.91
N ILE A 151 -23.41 -2.36 -1.77
CA ILE A 151 -22.15 -3.04 -1.43
C ILE A 151 -21.04 -2.07 -0.96
N ASN A 152 -20.98 -0.86 -1.52
CA ASN A 152 -20.03 0.18 -1.12
C ASN A 152 -20.39 0.91 0.18
N ASN A 153 -21.59 0.71 0.72
CA ASN A 153 -22.00 1.30 2.00
C ASN A 153 -21.58 0.43 3.19
N LEU A 154 -21.01 -0.76 2.93
CA LEU A 154 -20.58 -1.68 3.97
C LEU A 154 -19.11 -1.47 4.29
N THR A 155 -18.81 -1.33 5.57
CA THR A 155 -17.44 -1.51 6.08
C THR A 155 -17.27 -2.98 6.44
N ALA A 156 -16.58 -3.72 5.59
CA ALA A 156 -16.15 -5.06 5.95
C ALA A 156 -14.87 -4.96 6.78
N ARG A 157 -14.78 -5.75 7.85
CA ARG A 157 -13.56 -5.82 8.66
C ARG A 157 -12.49 -6.57 7.89
N THR A 158 -11.26 -6.08 7.96
CA THR A 158 -10.10 -6.84 7.48
C THR A 158 -9.73 -7.96 8.46
N PHE A 159 -9.22 -9.06 7.92
CA PHE A 159 -8.59 -10.16 8.67
C PHE A 159 -7.19 -9.79 9.19
N TYR A 160 -6.55 -8.77 8.62
CA TYR A 160 -5.21 -8.30 8.94
C TYR A 160 -5.21 -6.93 9.64
N ALA A 161 -6.25 -6.64 10.43
CA ALA A 161 -6.41 -5.36 11.13
C ALA A 161 -5.16 -4.92 11.91
N GLY A 162 -4.47 -5.88 12.56
CA GLY A 162 -3.21 -5.61 13.26
C GLY A 162 -2.08 -5.19 12.31
N TYR A 163 -1.87 -5.91 11.20
CA TYR A 163 -0.84 -5.55 10.21
C TYR A 163 -1.14 -4.21 9.55
N GLN A 164 -2.37 -4.01 9.08
CA GLN A 164 -2.79 -2.74 8.47
C GLN A 164 -2.58 -1.57 9.44
N THR A 165 -3.04 -1.69 10.69
CA THR A 165 -2.91 -0.61 11.70
C THR A 165 -1.44 -0.35 12.04
N GLY A 166 -0.65 -1.40 12.25
CA GLY A 166 0.76 -1.27 12.60
C GLY A 166 1.58 -0.62 11.48
N VAL A 167 1.38 -1.06 10.23
CA VAL A 167 2.06 -0.49 9.07
C VAL A 167 1.61 0.94 8.82
N GLN A 168 0.31 1.23 8.86
CA GLN A 168 -0.20 2.60 8.69
C GLN A 168 0.39 3.55 9.76
N GLY A 169 0.44 3.12 11.02
CA GLY A 169 1.03 3.92 12.10
C GLY A 169 2.52 4.24 11.87
N VAL A 170 3.28 3.30 11.28
CA VAL A 170 4.67 3.55 10.88
C VAL A 170 4.74 4.55 9.72
N LEU A 171 3.90 4.40 8.68
CA LEU A 171 3.86 5.33 7.56
C LEU A 171 3.50 6.76 8.02
N ASP A 172 2.54 6.90 8.93
CA ASP A 172 2.16 8.19 9.53
C ASP A 172 3.31 8.80 10.35
N GLY A 173 4.05 7.97 11.08
CA GLY A 173 5.26 8.41 11.79
C GLY A 173 6.36 8.88 10.82
N LEU A 174 6.60 8.15 9.74
CA LEU A 174 7.56 8.54 8.71
C LEU A 174 7.14 9.86 8.02
N GLN A 175 5.85 10.07 7.78
CA GLN A 175 5.31 11.33 7.29
C GLN A 175 5.66 12.48 8.23
N GLN A 176 5.44 12.32 9.54
CA GLN A 176 5.73 13.34 10.54
C GLN A 176 7.24 13.66 10.61
N ILE A 177 8.09 12.64 10.62
CA ILE A 177 9.55 12.79 10.69
C ILE A 177 10.12 13.50 9.46
N SER A 178 9.65 13.08 8.27
CA SER A 178 10.20 13.52 6.98
C SER A 178 9.57 14.81 6.45
N GLY A 179 8.40 15.21 6.95
CA GLY A 179 7.62 16.32 6.42
C GLY A 179 7.03 16.10 5.02
N ARG A 180 7.11 14.87 4.49
CA ARG A 180 6.53 14.48 3.20
C ARG A 180 5.02 14.28 3.31
N SER A 181 4.31 14.27 2.18
CA SER A 181 2.89 13.91 2.16
C SER A 181 2.67 12.40 2.44
N PRO A 182 1.49 12.00 2.96
CA PRO A 182 1.15 10.59 3.13
C PRO A 182 1.32 9.78 1.84
N GLU A 183 0.92 10.36 0.69
CA GLU A 183 1.01 9.73 -0.61
C GLU A 183 2.45 9.52 -1.06
N GLU A 184 3.36 10.47 -0.81
CA GLU A 184 4.78 10.33 -1.15
C GLU A 184 5.46 9.26 -0.30
N VAL A 185 5.14 9.18 0.99
CA VAL A 185 5.68 8.15 1.89
C VAL A 185 5.18 6.78 1.48
N LEU A 186 3.86 6.61 1.30
CA LEU A 186 3.28 5.34 0.85
C LEU A 186 3.88 4.94 -0.50
N ALA A 187 3.91 5.84 -1.49
CA ALA A 187 4.43 5.51 -2.82
C ALA A 187 5.91 5.13 -2.80
N ALA A 188 6.72 5.76 -1.94
CA ALA A 188 8.14 5.42 -1.81
C ALA A 188 8.34 4.00 -1.25
N VAL A 189 7.53 3.62 -0.26
CA VAL A 189 7.62 2.29 0.38
C VAL A 189 6.97 1.22 -0.49
N ASP A 190 5.77 1.46 -1.00
CA ASP A 190 4.96 0.49 -1.75
C ASP A 190 5.62 0.11 -3.09
N ARG A 191 6.28 1.05 -3.77
CA ARG A 191 6.98 0.80 -5.04
C ARG A 191 8.34 0.14 -4.88
N ALA A 192 8.89 0.11 -3.66
CA ALA A 192 10.13 -0.60 -3.43
C ALA A 192 9.90 -2.11 -3.56
N PRO A 193 10.87 -2.87 -4.11
CA PRO A 193 10.78 -4.33 -4.09
C PRO A 193 10.58 -4.84 -2.67
N PHE A 194 9.82 -5.93 -2.50
CA PHE A 194 9.43 -6.47 -1.19
C PHE A 194 10.62 -6.56 -0.22
N ALA A 195 11.71 -7.18 -0.68
CA ALA A 195 12.94 -7.38 0.10
C ALA A 195 13.56 -6.07 0.61
N GLN A 196 13.23 -4.93 0.00
CA GLN A 196 13.86 -3.62 0.19
C GLN A 196 12.93 -2.57 0.81
N ARG A 197 11.69 -2.92 1.18
CA ARG A 197 10.72 -1.92 1.67
C ARG A 197 11.14 -1.24 2.99
N TYR A 198 11.77 -1.97 3.91
CA TYR A 198 12.35 -1.34 5.11
C TYR A 198 13.47 -0.37 4.77
N ASN A 199 14.30 -0.71 3.77
CA ASN A 199 15.33 0.18 3.28
C ASN A 199 14.74 1.46 2.67
N ALA A 200 13.63 1.35 1.93
CA ALA A 200 12.89 2.50 1.43
C ALA A 200 12.33 3.39 2.55
N MET A 201 11.82 2.81 3.66
CA MET A 201 11.40 3.58 4.84
C MET A 201 12.55 4.37 5.46
N ALA A 202 13.72 3.74 5.65
CA ALA A 202 14.90 4.43 6.15
C ALA A 202 15.37 5.53 5.18
N ASP A 203 15.33 5.27 3.88
CA ASP A 203 15.74 6.23 2.85
C ASP A 203 14.83 7.47 2.82
N VAL A 204 13.52 7.33 3.07
CA VAL A 204 12.61 8.48 3.26
C VAL A 204 13.12 9.42 4.36
N VAL A 205 13.60 8.86 5.47
CA VAL A 205 14.14 9.63 6.60
C VAL A 205 15.52 10.21 6.28
N ILE A 206 16.42 9.42 5.70
CA ILE A 206 17.77 9.87 5.33
C ILE A 206 17.68 11.05 4.36
N ASP A 207 16.88 10.93 3.31
CA ASP A 207 16.77 11.94 2.26
C ASP A 207 16.12 13.24 2.75
N SER A 208 15.29 13.19 3.79
CA SER A 208 14.61 14.37 4.33
C SER A 208 15.38 15.08 5.44
N ARG A 209 16.17 14.33 6.22
CA ARG A 209 16.77 14.82 7.47
C ARG A 209 18.29 14.84 7.49
N LEU A 210 18.92 13.97 6.69
CA LEU A 210 20.37 13.79 6.69
C LEU A 210 21.03 14.22 5.38
N ASP A 211 20.25 14.66 4.39
CA ASP A 211 20.78 15.23 3.15
C ASP A 211 21.64 16.48 3.45
N GLY A 212 22.82 16.54 2.83
CA GLY A 212 23.83 17.56 3.10
C GLY A 212 24.52 17.49 4.48
N LEU A 213 24.02 16.69 5.44
CA LEU A 213 24.60 16.52 6.76
C LEU A 213 25.52 15.28 6.85
N MET A 214 25.17 14.22 6.12
CA MET A 214 25.88 12.94 6.13
C MET A 214 26.63 12.70 4.80
N PRO A 215 27.91 12.27 4.82
CA PRO A 215 28.59 11.83 3.60
C PRO A 215 27.87 10.65 2.92
N PRO A 216 27.72 10.64 1.58
CA PRO A 216 27.02 9.57 0.86
C PRO A 216 27.55 8.17 1.18
N GLU A 217 28.85 8.03 1.42
CA GLU A 217 29.51 6.77 1.74
C GLU A 217 29.01 6.15 3.05
N HIS A 218 28.37 6.93 3.93
CA HIS A 218 27.85 6.45 5.20
C HIS A 218 26.40 5.94 5.11
N ARG A 219 25.74 6.09 3.94
CA ARG A 219 24.31 5.77 3.78
C ARG A 219 23.98 4.33 4.17
N SER A 220 24.72 3.33 3.71
CA SER A 220 24.47 1.92 4.02
C SER A 220 24.55 1.63 5.52
N GLN A 221 25.50 2.26 6.22
CA GLN A 221 25.61 2.16 7.68
C GLN A 221 24.38 2.77 8.38
N ILE A 222 23.96 3.96 7.96
CA ILE A 222 22.86 4.67 8.60
C ILE A 222 21.52 3.99 8.31
N ARG A 223 21.31 3.54 7.07
CA ARG A 223 20.15 2.73 6.68
C ARG A 223 19.99 1.52 7.60
N LEU A 224 21.06 0.73 7.80
CA LEU A 224 21.03 -0.43 8.70
C LEU A 224 20.63 -0.07 10.14
N ARG A 225 21.06 1.09 10.66
CA ARG A 225 20.66 1.54 12.00
C ARG A 225 19.19 1.93 12.07
N LEU A 226 18.69 2.65 11.06
CA LEU A 226 17.32 3.16 11.01
C LEU A 226 16.30 2.06 10.70
N THR A 227 16.64 1.04 9.92
CA THR A 227 15.72 -0.08 9.64
C THR A 227 15.53 -1.02 10.82
N ARG A 228 16.54 -1.17 11.69
CA ARG A 228 16.50 -2.08 12.84
C ARG A 228 15.28 -1.90 13.75
N PRO A 229 14.98 -0.71 14.31
CA PRO A 229 13.81 -0.55 15.18
C PRO A 229 12.50 -0.85 14.46
N LEU A 230 12.39 -0.53 13.18
CA LEU A 230 11.20 -0.83 12.38
C LEU A 230 10.99 -2.33 12.24
N ARG A 231 12.05 -3.08 11.88
CA ARG A 231 12.00 -4.53 11.73
C ARG A 231 11.70 -5.25 13.04
N GLU A 232 12.38 -4.87 14.11
CA GLU A 232 12.23 -5.51 15.43
C GLU A 232 10.82 -5.35 16.00
N GLU A 233 10.21 -4.18 15.84
CA GLU A 233 8.88 -3.91 16.39
C GLU A 233 7.77 -4.49 15.49
N LEU A 234 7.87 -4.36 14.15
CA LEU A 234 6.87 -4.94 13.25
C LEU A 234 6.92 -6.47 13.20
N ALA A 235 8.07 -7.10 13.45
CA ALA A 235 8.16 -8.56 13.60
C ALA A 235 7.23 -9.11 14.69
N LYS A 236 6.95 -8.32 15.74
CA LYS A 236 6.09 -8.72 16.85
C LYS A 236 4.62 -8.81 16.46
N LEU A 237 4.22 -8.19 15.35
CA LEU A 237 2.86 -8.32 14.83
C LEU A 237 2.56 -9.77 14.41
N ALA A 238 3.59 -10.56 14.06
CA ALA A 238 3.42 -11.96 13.68
C ALA A 238 3.08 -12.89 14.87
N ASP A 239 3.21 -12.41 16.12
CA ASP A 239 2.78 -13.17 17.29
C ASP A 239 1.25 -13.15 17.48
N TYR A 240 0.52 -12.37 16.68
CA TYR A 240 -0.94 -12.30 16.72
C TYR A 240 -1.60 -13.52 16.09
N ASP A 241 -2.65 -14.00 16.75
CA ASP A 241 -3.51 -15.05 16.20
C ASP A 241 -4.88 -14.44 15.84
N PRO A 242 -5.15 -14.20 14.54
CA PRO A 242 -6.42 -13.62 14.10
C PRO A 242 -7.62 -14.54 14.38
N LYS A 243 -7.42 -15.80 14.78
CA LYS A 243 -8.50 -16.69 15.23
C LYS A 243 -8.95 -16.42 16.66
N THR A 244 -8.03 -16.01 17.53
CA THR A 244 -8.29 -15.89 18.97
C THR A 244 -8.41 -14.45 19.42
N ASP A 245 -7.72 -13.54 18.75
CA ASP A 245 -7.59 -12.17 19.19
C ASP A 245 -8.69 -11.28 18.60
N LEU A 246 -9.26 -10.40 19.42
CA LEU A 246 -10.32 -9.50 18.95
C LEU A 246 -9.71 -8.42 18.03
N PRO A 247 -10.33 -8.07 16.90
CA PRO A 247 -9.77 -7.09 15.95
C PRO A 247 -9.40 -5.74 16.56
N ASN A 248 -10.17 -5.26 17.55
CA ASN A 248 -9.88 -3.99 18.22
C ASN A 248 -8.64 -4.10 19.12
N GLU A 249 -8.48 -5.21 19.85
CA GLU A 249 -7.30 -5.45 20.69
C GLU A 249 -6.04 -5.57 19.84
N LEU A 250 -6.14 -6.25 18.68
CA LEU A 250 -5.05 -6.32 17.70
C LEU A 250 -4.68 -4.93 17.17
N SER A 251 -5.67 -4.09 16.88
CA SER A 251 -5.44 -2.74 16.36
C SER A 251 -4.76 -1.85 17.42
N ASP A 252 -5.23 -1.88 18.67
CA ASP A 252 -4.64 -1.10 19.76
C ASP A 252 -3.19 -1.53 20.04
N GLN A 253 -2.93 -2.83 20.10
CA GLN A 253 -1.57 -3.35 20.30
C GLN A 253 -0.66 -3.02 19.12
N ALA A 254 -1.16 -3.18 17.88
CA ALA A 254 -0.40 -2.84 16.69
C ALA A 254 -0.07 -1.34 16.63
N GLY A 255 -1.02 -0.48 17.03
CA GLY A 255 -0.77 0.96 17.18
C GLY A 255 0.32 1.27 18.21
N GLY A 256 0.34 0.56 19.34
CA GLY A 256 1.40 0.67 20.35
C GLY A 256 2.78 0.23 19.83
N LEU A 257 2.84 -0.86 19.06
CA LEU A 257 4.07 -1.33 18.42
C LEU A 257 4.57 -0.34 17.36
N ALA A 258 3.68 0.19 16.52
CA ALA A 258 4.02 1.22 15.55
C ALA A 258 4.57 2.49 16.22
N GLY A 259 3.91 2.97 17.27
CA GLY A 259 4.38 4.12 18.05
C GLY A 259 5.76 3.87 18.67
N THR A 260 6.01 2.66 19.18
CA THR A 260 7.33 2.27 19.72
C THR A 260 8.39 2.23 18.61
N ALA A 261 8.06 1.69 17.44
CA ALA A 261 8.96 1.63 16.29
C ALA A 261 9.40 3.04 15.84
N VAL A 262 8.42 3.94 15.70
CA VAL A 262 8.64 5.35 15.32
C VAL A 262 9.46 6.08 16.37
N GLN A 263 9.13 5.95 17.65
CA GLN A 263 9.90 6.58 18.73
C GLN A 263 11.37 6.12 18.75
N ARG A 264 11.62 4.82 18.57
CA ARG A 264 12.98 4.27 18.53
C ARG A 264 13.73 4.75 17.28
N LEU A 265 13.05 4.83 16.14
CA LEU A 265 13.59 5.42 14.90
C LEU A 265 13.99 6.88 15.10
N GLU A 266 13.13 7.71 15.71
CA GLU A 266 13.43 9.12 16.01
C GLU A 266 14.63 9.28 16.95
N SER A 267 14.73 8.42 17.97
CA SER A 267 15.86 8.44 18.89
C SER A 267 17.17 8.13 18.16
N GLU A 268 17.19 7.10 17.30
CA GLU A 268 18.36 6.76 16.49
C GLU A 268 18.71 7.89 15.51
N LEU A 269 17.70 8.48 14.85
CA LEU A 269 17.89 9.63 13.95
C LEU A 269 18.52 10.81 14.69
N ALA A 270 18.02 11.16 15.88
CA ALA A 270 18.55 12.27 16.66
C ALA A 270 20.01 12.03 17.12
N ASP A 271 20.37 10.79 17.44
CA ASP A 271 21.76 10.41 17.71
C ASP A 271 22.66 10.56 16.47
N ILE A 272 22.15 10.18 15.30
CA ILE A 272 22.85 10.31 14.01
C ILE A 272 23.05 11.79 13.65
N GLU A 273 22.00 12.61 13.74
CA GLU A 273 22.06 14.05 13.49
C GLU A 273 23.10 14.73 14.41
N ARG A 274 23.05 14.42 15.72
CA ARG A 274 24.03 14.96 16.70
C ARG A 274 25.47 14.56 16.37
N HIS A 275 25.70 13.34 15.92
CA HIS A 275 27.03 12.87 15.53
C HIS A 275 27.57 13.70 14.35
N TYR A 276 26.79 13.81 13.28
CA TYR A 276 27.23 14.54 12.09
C TYR A 276 27.40 16.04 12.34
N GLN A 277 26.48 16.67 13.07
CA GLN A 277 26.59 18.09 13.45
C GLN A 277 27.84 18.39 14.28
N ARG A 278 28.24 17.46 15.17
CA ARG A 278 29.44 17.64 16.01
C ARG A 278 30.73 17.61 15.20
N HIS A 279 30.79 16.80 14.15
CA HIS A 279 32.02 16.55 13.41
C HIS A 279 32.19 17.41 12.14
N GLY A 280 31.14 18.11 11.69
CA GLY A 280 31.22 19.05 10.56
C GLY A 280 31.49 18.35 9.23
N ASP A 281 32.31 18.96 8.38
CA ASP A 281 32.47 18.58 6.95
C ASP A 281 33.13 17.21 6.71
N ASN A 282 33.88 16.69 7.67
CA ASN A 282 34.59 15.40 7.53
C ASN A 282 34.28 14.49 8.72
N PRO A 283 33.00 14.09 8.88
CA PRO A 283 32.60 13.29 10.02
C PRO A 283 33.15 11.87 9.89
N PRO A 284 33.71 11.27 10.95
CA PRO A 284 34.04 9.86 10.92
C PRO A 284 32.75 9.04 10.83
N ARG A 285 32.84 7.80 10.32
CA ARG A 285 31.76 6.82 10.46
C ARG A 285 31.40 6.64 11.93
N MET A 286 30.12 6.43 12.21
CA MET A 286 29.69 6.12 13.58
C MET A 286 30.32 4.79 14.04
N PRO A 287 30.55 4.59 15.35
CA PRO A 287 31.00 3.31 15.87
C PRO A 287 30.04 2.18 15.48
N MET A 288 30.60 1.02 15.13
CA MET A 288 29.87 -0.21 14.77
C MET A 288 30.55 -1.41 15.39
N SER A 289 29.75 -2.44 15.72
CA SER A 289 30.28 -3.75 16.03
C SER A 289 31.01 -4.37 14.82
N PRO A 290 31.93 -5.32 15.02
CA PRO A 290 32.57 -6.04 13.91
C PRO A 290 31.56 -6.68 12.95
N GLU A 291 30.47 -7.24 13.46
CA GLU A 291 29.41 -7.88 12.69
C GLU A 291 28.68 -6.87 11.81
N GLN A 292 28.30 -5.72 12.38
CA GLN A 292 27.66 -4.63 11.65
C GLN A 292 28.58 -4.08 10.56
N ARG A 293 29.86 -3.92 10.85
CA ARG A 293 30.85 -3.46 9.87
C ARG A 293 30.97 -4.43 8.71
N GLY A 294 31.06 -5.73 8.99
CA GLY A 294 31.10 -6.77 7.95
C GLY A 294 29.80 -6.83 7.14
N LEU A 295 28.65 -6.55 7.74
CA LEU A 295 27.38 -6.44 7.02
C LEU A 295 27.36 -5.22 6.09
N VAL A 296 27.76 -4.05 6.57
CA VAL A 296 27.87 -2.83 5.75
C VAL A 296 28.83 -3.03 4.57
N GLU A 297 29.97 -3.68 4.79
CA GLU A 297 30.92 -3.99 3.72
C GLU A 297 30.30 -4.91 2.65
N ARG A 298 29.50 -5.91 3.05
CA ARG A 298 28.76 -6.75 2.09
C ARG A 298 27.71 -5.93 1.32
N ILE A 299 26.96 -5.05 1.99
CA ILE A 299 25.98 -4.15 1.35
C ILE A 299 26.69 -3.26 0.32
N GLU A 300 27.78 -2.59 0.70
CA GLU A 300 28.57 -1.73 -0.19
C GLU A 300 29.23 -2.52 -1.34
N THR A 301 29.59 -3.78 -1.12
CA THR A 301 30.10 -4.65 -2.19
C THR A 301 29.01 -5.05 -3.17
N HIS A 302 27.80 -5.31 -2.66
CA HIS A 302 26.67 -5.78 -3.45
C HIS A 302 26.06 -4.66 -4.33
N TYR A 303 25.77 -3.50 -3.75
CA TYR A 303 25.19 -2.36 -4.49
C TYR A 303 26.24 -1.42 -5.10
N GLY A 304 27.52 -1.59 -4.73
CA GLY A 304 28.58 -0.63 -5.02
C GLY A 304 28.68 0.45 -3.95
N ARG A 305 29.83 1.15 -3.93
CA ARG A 305 29.99 2.31 -3.06
C ARG A 305 29.22 3.52 -3.64
N PRO A 306 28.47 4.26 -2.81
CA PRO A 306 27.67 5.41 -3.24
C PRO A 306 28.44 6.52 -3.97
N SER A 307 29.78 6.55 -3.89
CA SER A 307 30.60 7.56 -4.57
C SER A 307 30.61 7.43 -6.10
N THR A 308 30.06 6.35 -6.67
CA THR A 308 30.06 6.10 -8.12
C THR A 308 28.72 5.69 -8.74
N LEU A 309 27.70 5.37 -7.93
CA LEU A 309 26.39 4.90 -8.37
C LEU A 309 25.33 5.45 -7.40
N GLU A 310 24.14 5.78 -7.91
CA GLU A 310 22.92 6.07 -7.11
C GLU A 310 22.73 7.47 -6.50
N THR A 311 22.77 8.49 -7.34
CA THR A 311 21.72 9.53 -7.21
C THR A 311 20.81 9.57 -8.43
N ASP A 312 21.29 9.19 -9.61
CA ASP A 312 20.52 9.37 -10.85
C ASP A 312 19.38 8.36 -11.06
N HIS A 313 19.47 7.11 -10.57
CA HIS A 313 18.37 6.13 -10.73
C HIS A 313 17.16 6.47 -9.83
N LEU A 314 17.41 6.80 -8.55
CA LEU A 314 16.36 7.27 -7.63
C LEU A 314 15.84 8.66 -8.01
N ARG A 315 16.73 9.57 -8.44
CA ARG A 315 16.32 10.91 -8.91
C ARG A 315 15.58 10.84 -10.24
N GLN A 316 15.92 9.97 -11.20
CA GLN A 316 15.09 9.74 -12.40
C GLN A 316 13.72 9.17 -12.04
N PHE A 317 13.67 8.23 -11.09
CA PHE A 317 12.40 7.67 -10.64
C PHE A 317 11.50 8.72 -9.98
N LEU A 318 12.05 9.62 -9.17
CA LEU A 318 11.30 10.71 -8.54
C LEU A 318 10.97 11.86 -9.52
N THR A 319 11.88 12.18 -10.45
CA THR A 319 11.70 13.31 -11.41
C THR A 319 10.72 12.96 -12.52
N ALA A 320 10.68 11.71 -13.00
CA ALA A 320 9.74 11.26 -14.02
C ALA A 320 8.26 11.39 -13.58
N HIS A 321 8.00 11.44 -12.27
CA HIS A 321 6.65 11.55 -11.72
C HIS A 321 6.22 12.98 -11.40
N SER A 322 7.16 13.93 -11.28
CA SER A 322 6.81 15.35 -11.15
C SER A 322 6.27 15.92 -12.48
N THR A 323 6.69 15.38 -13.62
CA THR A 323 6.24 15.80 -14.95
C THR A 323 4.93 15.16 -15.42
N ALA A 324 4.47 14.07 -14.80
CA ALA A 324 3.27 13.34 -15.24
C ALA A 324 1.94 14.00 -14.80
N SER A 325 1.97 15.06 -13.99
CA SER A 325 0.78 15.76 -13.48
C SER A 325 0.34 16.95 -14.34
N VAL A 326 1.03 17.23 -15.46
CA VAL A 326 0.57 18.24 -16.42
C VAL A 326 -0.23 17.55 -17.52
N ARG A 327 -1.55 17.43 -17.32
CA ARG A 327 -2.47 17.14 -18.43
C ARG A 327 -2.25 18.22 -19.50
N PRO A 328 -1.95 17.87 -20.76
CA PRO A 328 -1.99 18.85 -21.82
C PRO A 328 -3.41 19.41 -21.89
N THR A 329 -3.55 20.71 -21.66
CA THR A 329 -4.78 21.44 -21.95
C THR A 329 -5.10 21.19 -23.43
N PRO A 330 -6.31 20.74 -23.79
CA PRO A 330 -6.64 20.52 -25.19
C PRO A 330 -6.47 21.86 -25.92
N ALA A 331 -5.54 21.88 -26.88
CA ALA A 331 -5.34 23.03 -27.73
C ALA A 331 -6.66 23.36 -28.43
N ALA A 332 -7.15 24.57 -28.22
CA ALA A 332 -8.31 25.10 -28.90
C ALA A 332 -8.07 25.00 -30.42
N ALA A 333 -8.95 24.28 -31.10
CA ALA A 333 -8.94 24.18 -32.55
C ALA A 333 -9.06 25.59 -33.16
N ALA A 334 -8.07 25.97 -33.96
CA ALA A 334 -8.10 27.19 -34.76
C ALA A 334 -9.16 27.05 -35.88
N PRO A 335 -9.85 28.14 -36.24
CA PRO A 335 -10.90 28.13 -37.25
C PRO A 335 -10.29 28.06 -38.65
N THR A 336 -10.66 27.03 -39.42
CA THR A 336 -10.36 26.95 -40.85
C THR A 336 -11.36 27.82 -41.62
N THR A 337 -10.88 28.95 -42.12
CA THR A 337 -11.53 29.77 -43.14
C THR A 337 -11.56 29.01 -44.47
N GLY A 338 -12.74 28.76 -45.02
CA GLY A 338 -12.90 28.39 -46.43
C GLY A 338 -12.90 29.60 -47.36
N PRO A 339 -12.93 29.38 -48.70
CA PRO A 339 -13.57 30.30 -49.61
C PRO A 339 -14.79 29.66 -50.31
N ALA A 340 -15.75 30.54 -50.58
CA ALA A 340 -17.10 30.30 -51.06
C ALA A 340 -17.18 30.04 -52.58
N THR A 341 -18.27 29.38 -53.00
CA THR A 341 -19.07 29.77 -54.18
C THR A 341 -20.52 29.27 -54.12
N VAL A 342 -21.44 30.24 -53.97
CA VAL A 342 -22.72 30.52 -54.68
C VAL A 342 -23.59 29.35 -55.23
N ALA A 343 -24.85 29.23 -54.78
CA ALA A 343 -26.06 29.67 -55.51
C ALA A 343 -27.37 28.93 -55.10
N ALA A 344 -28.42 29.73 -54.85
CA ALA A 344 -29.88 29.49 -54.95
C ALA A 344 -30.51 28.33 -54.12
N ASP A 345 -31.74 28.37 -53.59
CA ASP A 345 -32.92 29.18 -53.85
C ASP A 345 -33.92 29.07 -52.67
N ALA A 346 -34.81 30.06 -52.61
CA ALA A 346 -36.10 30.23 -51.93
C ALA A 346 -36.62 29.23 -50.86
N GLY A 347 -37.14 29.79 -49.77
CA GLY A 347 -38.13 29.11 -48.91
C GLY A 347 -38.58 29.92 -47.70
N ARG A 348 -39.75 30.56 -47.81
CA ARG A 348 -40.43 31.39 -46.79
C ARG A 348 -40.76 30.63 -45.50
N GLY A 349 -40.78 31.33 -44.37
CA GLY A 349 -41.47 30.89 -43.15
C GLY A 349 -41.25 31.83 -41.96
N ALA A 350 -42.24 32.66 -41.65
CA ALA A 350 -42.26 33.61 -40.54
C ALA A 350 -42.52 32.94 -39.18
N ALA A 351 -41.99 33.51 -38.10
CA ALA A 351 -42.74 34.15 -36.99
C ALA A 351 -42.09 34.03 -35.60
N ALA A 352 -41.96 35.21 -34.97
CA ALA A 352 -42.29 35.55 -33.58
C ALA A 352 -41.31 35.31 -32.39
N ALA A 353 -41.03 36.45 -31.73
CA ALA A 353 -40.86 36.71 -30.28
C ALA A 353 -39.60 36.12 -29.58
N ALA A 354 -38.90 36.79 -28.65
CA ALA A 354 -39.04 38.03 -27.88
C ALA A 354 -37.62 38.59 -27.61
N GLY A 355 -37.37 39.91 -27.57
CA GLY A 355 -37.33 40.73 -26.34
C GLY A 355 -36.33 40.19 -25.30
N GLY A 356 -35.23 40.82 -24.87
CA GLY A 356 -34.84 42.23 -24.81
C GLY A 356 -34.37 42.56 -23.37
N GLY A 357 -33.16 43.11 -23.21
CA GLY A 357 -32.63 43.74 -21.97
C GLY A 357 -31.55 42.91 -21.23
N ALA A 358 -30.24 43.27 -21.20
CA ALA A 358 -29.58 44.43 -20.55
C ALA A 358 -29.68 44.38 -19.01
N ALA A 359 -28.69 44.65 -18.15
CA ALA A 359 -27.28 45.01 -18.23
C ALA A 359 -26.66 44.99 -16.79
N ALA A 360 -25.33 44.81 -16.73
CA ALA A 360 -24.36 45.61 -15.95
C ALA A 360 -24.09 45.44 -14.42
N GLY A 361 -22.77 45.50 -14.12
CA GLY A 361 -22.13 46.00 -12.88
C GLY A 361 -21.85 44.93 -11.82
N GLY A 362 -20.69 44.82 -11.15
CA GLY A 362 -19.48 45.65 -11.03
C GLY A 362 -18.83 45.43 -9.66
N GLY A 363 -17.50 45.58 -9.55
CA GLY A 363 -16.71 45.75 -8.29
C GLY A 363 -16.24 44.45 -7.61
N ALA A 364 -14.95 44.06 -7.55
CA ALA A 364 -13.75 44.67 -6.95
C ALA A 364 -13.71 44.63 -5.41
N ALA A 365 -12.75 43.89 -4.83
CA ALA A 365 -11.82 44.36 -3.79
C ALA A 365 -10.88 43.23 -3.30
N ALA A 366 -9.68 43.65 -2.91
CA ALA A 366 -8.52 42.86 -2.50
C ALA A 366 -8.30 42.89 -0.97
N GLY A 367 -7.34 42.08 -0.51
CA GLY A 367 -6.70 42.15 0.82
C GLY A 367 -6.89 40.86 1.63
N GLY A 368 -5.90 40.24 2.27
CA GLY A 368 -4.50 40.59 2.55
C GLY A 368 -4.07 39.92 3.86
N GLY A 369 -2.88 39.29 3.88
CA GLY A 369 -2.11 38.90 5.08
C GLY A 369 -2.70 37.80 5.99
N ALA A 370 -1.98 37.14 6.89
CA ALA A 370 -0.57 36.80 7.08
C ALA A 370 -0.50 35.97 8.38
N ALA A 371 0.35 34.94 8.38
CA ALA A 371 1.20 34.43 9.48
C ALA A 371 0.63 33.94 10.84
N ALA A 372 1.07 32.70 11.15
CA ALA A 372 1.70 32.23 12.39
C ALA A 372 0.88 31.93 13.65
N GLY A 373 1.20 30.78 14.28
CA GLY A 373 0.99 30.54 15.70
C GLY A 373 0.59 29.10 16.02
N GLY A 374 1.56 28.28 16.45
CA GLY A 374 1.34 26.91 16.92
C GLY A 374 0.63 26.81 18.27
N GLY A 375 0.33 25.58 18.65
CA GLY A 375 -0.19 25.25 19.97
C GLY A 375 -0.72 23.82 20.04
N ALA A 376 0.16 22.89 20.41
CA ALA A 376 -0.25 21.58 20.90
C ALA A 376 -1.09 21.75 22.18
N ALA A 377 -2.25 21.10 22.23
CA ALA A 377 -2.95 20.85 23.48
C ALA A 377 -3.70 19.52 23.37
N ALA A 378 -3.31 18.59 24.25
CA ALA A 378 -4.03 17.37 24.54
C ALA A 378 -5.48 17.67 24.95
N GLY A 379 -6.41 16.87 24.46
CA GLY A 379 -7.82 16.94 24.82
C GLY A 379 -8.49 15.59 24.62
N ALA A 380 -8.51 14.79 25.68
CA ALA A 380 -9.40 13.65 25.81
C ALA A 380 -10.86 14.11 25.60
N GLY A 381 -11.54 13.48 24.65
CA GLY A 381 -12.96 13.72 24.37
C GLY A 381 -13.64 12.40 24.05
N ALA A 382 -14.18 11.77 25.10
CA ALA A 382 -15.06 10.62 24.98
C ALA A 382 -16.29 11.00 24.15
N ALA A 383 -16.49 10.32 23.01
CA ALA A 383 -17.74 10.32 22.29
C ALA A 383 -18.39 8.95 22.41
N ALA A 384 -19.35 8.86 23.33
CA ALA A 384 -20.33 7.80 23.36
C ALA A 384 -21.27 7.98 22.15
N GLY A 385 -21.28 7.00 21.24
CA GLY A 385 -22.21 6.92 20.13
C GLY A 385 -22.53 5.45 19.87
N GLY A 386 -23.78 5.05 20.10
CA GLY A 386 -24.20 3.66 20.25
C GLY A 386 -23.93 2.76 19.04
N ALA A 387 -23.17 1.68 19.29
CA ALA A 387 -23.08 0.56 18.38
C ALA A 387 -24.35 -0.29 18.51
N ALA A 388 -25.18 -0.29 17.47
CA ALA A 388 -26.17 -1.33 17.27
C ALA A 388 -25.40 -2.64 17.00
N ALA A 389 -25.43 -3.53 17.98
CA ALA A 389 -24.91 -4.87 17.86
C ALA A 389 -25.85 -5.73 17.01
N SER A 390 -25.31 -6.26 15.91
CA SER A 390 -25.74 -7.49 15.26
C SER A 390 -24.44 -8.17 14.80
N GLY A 391 -23.93 -9.23 15.40
CA GLY A 391 -24.62 -10.40 15.93
C GLY A 391 -24.49 -11.52 14.89
N ALA A 392 -23.63 -12.51 15.17
CA ALA A 392 -23.28 -13.70 14.39
C ALA A 392 -22.19 -13.54 13.31
N ALA A 393 -20.92 -13.51 13.76
CA ALA A 393 -19.81 -13.97 12.95
C ALA A 393 -19.94 -15.50 12.76
N ALA A 394 -20.11 -15.95 11.52
CA ALA A 394 -19.91 -17.36 11.20
C ALA A 394 -18.41 -17.63 11.34
N GLY A 395 -18.05 -18.53 12.26
CA GLY A 395 -16.69 -19.00 12.43
C GLY A 395 -16.22 -19.67 11.15
N VAL A 396 -15.39 -18.96 10.38
CA VAL A 396 -14.52 -19.55 9.37
C VAL A 396 -13.20 -19.82 10.08
N ALA A 397 -12.74 -21.07 10.05
CA ALA A 397 -11.44 -21.44 10.59
C ALA A 397 -10.34 -20.99 9.60
N TRP A 398 -9.33 -20.28 10.09
CA TRP A 398 -8.28 -19.63 9.25
C TRP A 398 -6.86 -20.00 9.68
N GLY A 399 -6.30 -21.12 9.23
CA GLY A 399 -4.91 -21.49 9.52
C GLY A 399 -3.92 -20.34 9.43
N GLY A 400 -3.35 -20.03 10.60
CA GLY A 400 -2.30 -19.06 10.73
C GLY A 400 -1.03 -19.56 10.05
N TRP A 401 -0.30 -18.60 9.49
CA TRP A 401 1.09 -18.75 9.11
C TRP A 401 1.89 -19.14 10.37
N ARG A 402 2.19 -20.43 10.52
CA ARG A 402 3.24 -20.86 11.46
C ARG A 402 4.55 -20.87 10.70
N ALA A 403 5.44 -19.93 11.03
CA ALA A 403 6.86 -20.17 10.85
C ALA A 403 7.20 -21.45 11.62
N ASP A 404 7.59 -22.51 10.91
CA ASP A 404 8.06 -23.75 11.52
C ASP A 404 9.26 -23.43 12.41
N ARG A 405 9.02 -23.33 13.73
CA ARG A 405 10.07 -23.15 14.73
C ARG A 405 10.71 -24.50 15.01
N SER A 406 11.31 -25.12 14.00
CA SER A 406 12.21 -26.25 14.20
C SER A 406 13.48 -25.69 14.86
N ARG A 407 13.57 -25.84 16.19
CA ARG A 407 14.80 -25.58 16.96
C ARG A 407 15.99 -26.27 16.28
N PRO A 408 17.16 -25.63 16.17
CA PRO A 408 18.37 -26.35 15.81
C PRO A 408 18.68 -27.33 16.96
N GLY A 409 18.52 -28.62 16.68
CA GLY A 409 18.92 -29.69 17.58
C GLY A 409 20.40 -29.56 17.90
N GLY A 410 20.71 -29.27 19.16
CA GLY A 410 22.07 -29.31 19.68
C GLY A 410 22.63 -30.72 19.54
N SER A 411 23.55 -30.90 18.60
CA SER A 411 24.40 -32.08 18.50
C SER A 411 25.29 -32.18 19.75
N ARG A 412 24.98 -33.14 20.63
CA ARG A 412 25.93 -33.63 21.64
C ARG A 412 26.93 -34.58 20.96
N PRO A 413 28.23 -34.52 21.30
CA PRO A 413 29.21 -35.45 20.76
C PRO A 413 29.10 -36.80 21.47
N PHE A 414 29.14 -37.88 20.68
CA PHE A 414 29.44 -39.21 21.18
C PHE A 414 30.91 -39.27 21.59
N GLY A 415 31.17 -39.40 22.89
CA GLY A 415 32.45 -39.87 23.40
C GLY A 415 32.49 -41.40 23.39
N LYS A 416 33.54 -41.96 22.80
CA LYS A 416 34.05 -43.31 23.09
C LYS A 416 35.21 -43.13 24.07
N GLU A 417 35.09 -43.70 25.26
CA GLU A 417 36.03 -44.60 25.97
C GLU A 417 35.53 -44.84 27.38
#